data_AF-A0A3D3PSR2-F1
#
_entry.id   AF-A0A3D3PSR2-F1
#
_cell.length_a   1.000
_cell.length_b   1.000
_cell.length_c   1.000
_cell.angle_alpha   90.00
_cell.angle_beta   90.00
_cell.angle_gamma   90.00
#
_symmetry.space_group_name_H-M   'P 1'
#
loop_
_entity.id
_entity.type
_entity.pdbx_description
1 polymer ?
#
loop_
_entity_poly.entity_id
_entity_poly.type
_entity_poly.pdbx_seq_one_letter_code
_entity_poly.pdbx_strand_id
1 'polypeptide(L)'
;MKDVQANSDRIDVVYLWVDGSDPVWYKKRQRAYATWIRDHPDELAVYGNAAGRYRDNGELLFNLRALEKFFPDHGHVYIVTDGQTPAWLRRCARLTVVDHHDLIPPTARPVFDSGHIESYLHHIPGLSERFIYLNDDVFFGARVDTASWFGERLTVFAEATSITDHDVLQSGETALVNASILSKNWMSRRYPDYRHDPRLYSHAPRPMLKSAMHELEQIAPELFHDVRSTVFRSWCAPPLVPDLVPRWMVHVGYARQRILNPLYISTSDQAAEQQLDSLLVKFGKLPFFCINDTCDEAPDNDLRLLRIARTLAKLLPAPSSFEQVVEQRGERWFDLQTPEALTRE
;
A
#
# COMPACT_ATOMS: atom_id res chain seq x y z
N MET A 1 -7.11 26.90 -21.00
CA MET A 1 -5.64 26.77 -20.80
C MET A 1 -5.24 26.78 -19.33
N LYS A 2 -5.74 27.69 -18.47
CA LYS A 2 -5.43 27.65 -17.01
C LYS A 2 -5.92 26.38 -16.30
N ASP A 3 -7.12 25.88 -16.61
CA ASP A 3 -7.65 24.67 -15.97
C ASP A 3 -6.97 23.37 -16.43
N VAL A 4 -6.47 23.33 -17.67
CA VAL A 4 -5.71 22.18 -18.20
C VAL A 4 -4.31 22.11 -17.58
N GLN A 5 -3.67 23.27 -17.36
CA GLN A 5 -2.39 23.35 -16.67
C GLN A 5 -2.52 23.05 -15.16
N ALA A 6 -3.60 23.51 -14.51
CA ALA A 6 -3.85 23.24 -13.09
C ALA A 6 -4.02 21.73 -12.79
N ASN A 7 -4.54 20.96 -13.76
CA ASN A 7 -4.72 19.52 -13.61
C ASN A 7 -3.45 18.70 -13.88
N SER A 8 -2.47 19.22 -14.64
CA SER A 8 -1.19 18.53 -14.84
C SER A 8 -0.25 18.71 -13.64
N ASP A 9 -0.42 19.79 -12.87
CA ASP A 9 0.46 20.08 -11.74
C ASP A 9 0.04 19.41 -10.42
N ARG A 10 -1.23 18.99 -10.33
CA ARG A 10 -1.77 18.29 -9.16
C ARG A 10 -1.17 16.89 -9.01
N ILE A 11 -0.88 16.49 -7.77
CA ILE A 11 -0.41 15.16 -7.43
C ILE A 11 -1.38 14.56 -6.42
N ASP A 12 -2.20 13.62 -6.87
CA ASP A 12 -3.16 12.95 -6.00
C ASP A 12 -2.49 11.90 -5.10
N VAL A 13 -3.19 11.50 -4.05
CA VAL A 13 -2.75 10.44 -3.14
C VAL A 13 -3.80 9.35 -3.11
N VAL A 14 -3.38 8.11 -3.26
CA VAL A 14 -4.26 6.94 -3.25
C VAL A 14 -3.81 5.99 -2.14
N TYR A 15 -4.75 5.62 -1.27
CA TYR A 15 -4.58 4.61 -0.23
C TYR A 15 -5.41 3.38 -0.53
N LEU A 16 -4.87 2.20 -0.25
CA LEU A 16 -5.68 1.00 0.00
C LEU A 16 -5.87 0.84 1.50
N TRP A 17 -7.08 0.48 1.91
CA TRP A 17 -7.37 0.22 3.32
C TRP A 17 -8.52 -0.76 3.48
N VAL A 18 -8.44 -1.56 4.54
CA VAL A 18 -9.48 -2.49 4.95
C VAL A 18 -9.47 -2.64 6.48
N ASP A 19 -10.64 -2.79 7.07
CA ASP A 19 -10.83 -3.18 8.45
C ASP A 19 -11.28 -4.64 8.52
N GLY A 20 -10.37 -5.53 8.90
CA GLY A 20 -10.62 -6.96 9.04
C GLY A 20 -11.49 -7.33 10.24
N SER A 21 -11.74 -6.39 11.17
CA SER A 21 -12.63 -6.57 12.31
C SER A 21 -14.12 -6.35 11.96
N ASP A 22 -14.41 -5.73 10.80
CA ASP A 22 -15.78 -5.57 10.30
C ASP A 22 -16.44 -6.95 10.13
N PRO A 23 -17.54 -7.24 10.87
CA PRO A 23 -18.16 -8.55 10.85
C PRO A 23 -18.79 -8.91 9.51
N VAL A 24 -19.20 -7.94 8.69
CA VAL A 24 -19.75 -8.17 7.35
C VAL A 24 -18.63 -8.59 6.40
N TRP A 25 -17.56 -7.81 6.38
CA TRP A 25 -16.38 -8.08 5.56
C TRP A 25 -15.70 -9.40 5.96
N TYR A 26 -15.54 -9.64 7.26
CA TYR A 26 -14.93 -10.85 7.80
C TYR A 26 -15.68 -12.12 7.37
N LYS A 27 -17.02 -12.12 7.49
CA LYS A 27 -17.86 -13.25 7.03
C LYS A 27 -17.77 -13.46 5.51
N LYS A 28 -17.68 -12.37 4.75
CA LYS A 28 -17.49 -12.40 3.28
C LYS A 28 -16.16 -13.08 2.95
N ARG A 29 -15.05 -12.69 3.60
CA ARG A 29 -13.73 -13.31 3.44
C ARG A 29 -13.74 -14.79 3.79
N GLN A 30 -14.28 -15.15 4.95
CA GLN A 30 -14.32 -16.56 5.38
C GLN A 30 -15.04 -17.47 4.37
N ARG A 31 -16.21 -17.03 3.87
CA ARG A 31 -16.99 -17.81 2.88
C ARG A 31 -16.26 -17.94 1.55
N ALA A 32 -15.63 -16.85 1.10
CA ALA A 32 -14.83 -16.86 -0.12
C ALA A 32 -13.64 -17.81 0.02
N TYR A 33 -12.90 -17.72 1.13
CA TYR A 33 -11.74 -18.58 1.37
C TYR A 33 -12.10 -20.06 1.46
N ALA A 34 -13.16 -20.39 2.19
CA ALA A 34 -13.64 -21.77 2.32
C ALA A 34 -14.01 -22.40 0.97
N THR A 35 -14.42 -21.59 -0.01
CA THR A 35 -14.70 -22.02 -1.39
C THR A 35 -13.41 -22.12 -2.19
N TRP A 36 -12.64 -21.03 -2.22
CA TRP A 36 -11.43 -20.90 -3.01
C TRP A 36 -10.38 -21.97 -2.70
N ILE A 37 -10.15 -22.29 -1.42
CA ILE A 37 -9.12 -23.26 -1.02
C ILE A 37 -9.42 -24.70 -1.46
N ARG A 38 -10.68 -25.03 -1.74
CA ARG A 38 -11.04 -26.36 -2.27
C ARG A 38 -10.64 -26.50 -3.73
N ASP A 39 -10.76 -25.41 -4.48
CA ASP A 39 -10.50 -25.41 -5.91
C ASP A 39 -9.00 -25.17 -6.19
N HIS A 40 -8.30 -24.43 -5.31
CA HIS A 40 -6.91 -23.97 -5.52
C HIS A 40 -6.02 -24.22 -4.28
N PRO A 41 -5.94 -25.45 -3.75
CA PRO A 41 -5.27 -25.75 -2.48
C PRO A 41 -3.78 -25.40 -2.43
N ASP A 42 -3.11 -25.47 -3.59
CA ASP A 42 -1.66 -25.31 -3.70
C ASP A 42 -1.23 -23.94 -4.25
N GLU A 43 -2.17 -23.03 -4.52
CA GLU A 43 -1.88 -21.74 -5.18
C GLU A 43 -1.68 -20.59 -4.20
N LEU A 44 -2.04 -20.76 -2.92
CA LEU A 44 -1.98 -19.67 -1.95
C LEU A 44 -0.53 -19.22 -1.74
N ALA A 45 -0.26 -17.93 -1.94
CA ALA A 45 1.06 -17.38 -1.67
C ALA A 45 1.39 -17.47 -0.17
N VAL A 46 2.69 -17.45 0.17
CA VAL A 46 3.13 -17.40 1.56
C VAL A 46 2.50 -16.19 2.27
N TYR A 47 1.85 -16.45 3.41
CA TYR A 47 1.04 -15.50 4.17
C TYR A 47 -0.15 -14.89 3.40
N GLY A 48 -0.56 -15.45 2.26
CA GLY A 48 -1.52 -14.85 1.32
C GLY A 48 -2.92 -14.57 1.87
N ASN A 49 -3.26 -15.15 3.03
CA ASN A 49 -4.53 -14.91 3.73
C ASN A 49 -4.38 -14.75 5.26
N ALA A 50 -3.18 -14.42 5.75
CA ALA A 50 -2.92 -14.17 7.17
C ALA A 50 -3.77 -13.01 7.72
N ALA A 51 -4.14 -13.04 9.01
CA ALA A 51 -5.02 -12.00 9.58
C ALA A 51 -4.35 -10.61 9.56
N GLY A 52 -3.03 -10.55 9.76
CA GLY A 52 -2.26 -9.29 9.69
C GLY A 52 -2.38 -8.53 8.38
N ARG A 53 -2.70 -9.20 7.26
CA ARG A 53 -2.92 -8.51 5.96
C ARG A 53 -4.17 -7.65 5.91
N TYR A 54 -5.08 -7.85 6.86
CA TYR A 54 -6.38 -7.23 6.86
C TYR A 54 -6.65 -6.48 8.17
N ARG A 55 -5.69 -6.48 9.10
CA ARG A 55 -5.86 -5.85 10.41
C ARG A 55 -5.66 -4.34 10.27
N ASP A 56 -6.59 -3.56 10.81
CA ASP A 56 -6.42 -2.12 10.99
C ASP A 56 -5.84 -1.88 12.40
N ASN A 57 -4.60 -1.40 12.50
CA ASN A 57 -4.01 -0.92 13.75
C ASN A 57 -4.05 0.62 13.85
N GLY A 58 -4.87 1.28 13.02
CA GLY A 58 -5.01 2.73 12.96
C GLY A 58 -3.95 3.42 12.13
N GLU A 59 -3.17 2.68 11.32
CA GLU A 59 -2.11 3.21 10.48
C GLU A 59 -2.63 4.28 9.53
N LEU A 60 -3.76 4.06 8.86
CA LEU A 60 -4.33 5.02 7.91
C LEU A 60 -4.62 6.39 8.56
N LEU A 61 -5.14 6.40 9.78
CA LEU A 61 -5.41 7.65 10.53
C LEU A 61 -4.12 8.46 10.68
N PHE A 62 -3.07 7.80 11.16
CA PHE A 62 -1.76 8.44 11.30
C PHE A 62 -1.12 8.75 9.95
N ASN A 63 -1.38 7.96 8.92
CA ASN A 63 -0.84 8.17 7.59
C ASN A 63 -1.36 9.49 7.00
N LEU A 64 -2.65 9.79 7.19
CA LEU A 64 -3.22 11.09 6.80
C LEU A 64 -2.61 12.26 7.59
N ARG A 65 -2.25 12.06 8.87
CA ARG A 65 -1.49 13.06 9.65
C ARG A 65 -0.07 13.25 9.09
N ALA A 66 0.61 12.17 8.72
CA ALA A 66 1.93 12.23 8.10
C ALA A 66 1.87 12.91 6.73
N LEU A 67 0.84 12.62 5.94
CA LEU A 67 0.58 13.24 4.65
C LEU A 67 0.48 14.75 4.77
N GLU A 68 -0.37 15.29 5.65
CA GLU A 68 -0.48 16.75 5.81
C GLU A 68 0.78 17.38 6.40
N LYS A 69 1.51 16.66 7.26
CA LYS A 69 2.78 17.14 7.83
C LYS A 69 3.88 17.25 6.78
N PHE A 70 3.99 16.26 5.89
CA PHE A 70 5.14 16.12 5.00
C PHE A 70 4.83 16.47 3.54
N PHE A 71 3.58 16.46 3.13
CA PHE A 71 3.15 16.85 1.79
C PHE A 71 1.86 17.68 1.83
N PRO A 72 1.82 18.83 2.52
CA PRO A 72 0.59 19.62 2.70
C PRO A 72 -0.05 20.09 1.37
N ASP A 73 0.77 20.23 0.32
CA ASP A 73 0.37 20.67 -1.02
C ASP A 73 -0.14 19.52 -1.90
N HIS A 74 -0.42 18.35 -1.31
CA HIS A 74 -1.00 17.22 -2.02
C HIS A 74 -2.35 17.60 -2.68
N GLY A 75 -2.68 16.89 -3.75
CA GLY A 75 -3.94 16.99 -4.46
C GLY A 75 -5.09 16.36 -3.68
N HIS A 76 -5.94 15.63 -4.40
CA HIS A 76 -7.06 14.91 -3.83
C HIS A 76 -6.61 13.58 -3.23
N VAL A 77 -7.26 13.18 -2.15
CA VAL A 77 -7.01 11.89 -1.50
C VAL A 77 -8.10 10.90 -1.91
N TYR A 78 -7.71 9.72 -2.37
CA TYR A 78 -8.60 8.60 -2.62
C TYR A 78 -8.29 7.48 -1.63
N ILE A 79 -9.30 6.96 -0.95
CA ILE A 79 -9.16 5.78 -0.09
C ILE A 79 -10.01 4.69 -0.73
N VAL A 80 -9.36 3.68 -1.29
CA VAL A 80 -10.02 2.54 -1.93
C VAL A 80 -10.29 1.47 -0.88
N THR A 81 -11.54 1.06 -0.75
CA THR A 81 -12.02 0.13 0.29
C THR A 81 -13.04 -0.87 -0.25
N ASP A 82 -13.36 -1.88 0.56
CA ASP A 82 -14.33 -2.93 0.22
C ASP A 82 -15.65 -2.79 1.00
N GLY A 83 -16.40 -1.73 0.74
CA GLY A 83 -17.67 -1.45 1.42
C GLY A 83 -17.53 -0.73 2.76
N GLN A 84 -16.35 -0.18 3.05
CA GLN A 84 -16.00 0.32 4.38
C GLN A 84 -15.67 1.82 4.36
N THR A 85 -15.92 2.48 5.49
CA THR A 85 -15.49 3.86 5.73
C THR A 85 -15.02 3.97 7.18
N PRO A 86 -13.77 4.41 7.45
CA PRO A 86 -13.28 4.54 8.81
C PRO A 86 -14.18 5.47 9.64
N ALA A 87 -14.56 5.07 10.85
CA ALA A 87 -15.52 5.80 11.67
C ALA A 87 -15.05 7.22 12.06
N TRP A 88 -13.74 7.40 12.20
CA TRP A 88 -13.10 8.68 12.52
C TRP A 88 -12.97 9.62 11.32
N LEU A 89 -13.20 9.14 10.09
CA LEU A 89 -12.97 9.90 8.86
C LEU A 89 -14.03 11.00 8.69
N ARG A 90 -13.57 12.22 8.45
CA ARG A 90 -14.41 13.38 8.15
C ARG A 90 -14.72 13.44 6.66
N ARG A 91 -16.00 13.52 6.31
CA ARG A 91 -16.42 13.82 4.95
C ARG A 91 -15.96 15.23 4.56
N CYS A 92 -15.24 15.36 3.46
CA CYS A 92 -14.80 16.65 2.93
C CYS A 92 -14.63 16.59 1.41
N ALA A 93 -14.51 17.76 0.77
CA ALA A 93 -14.40 17.84 -0.69
C ALA A 93 -13.02 17.43 -1.26
N ARG A 94 -11.99 17.30 -0.40
CA ARG A 94 -10.61 16.96 -0.81
C ARG A 94 -10.29 15.46 -0.68
N LEU A 95 -11.28 14.65 -0.29
CA LEU A 95 -11.11 13.22 -0.07
C LEU A 95 -12.33 12.45 -0.58
N THR A 96 -12.09 11.33 -1.26
CA THR A 96 -13.14 10.41 -1.71
C THR A 96 -12.83 9.00 -1.24
N VAL A 97 -13.81 8.36 -0.60
CA VAL A 97 -13.78 6.90 -0.39
C VAL A 97 -14.30 6.26 -1.67
N VAL A 98 -13.50 5.39 -2.29
CA VAL A 98 -13.81 4.69 -3.53
C VAL A 98 -14.07 3.23 -3.19
N ASP A 99 -15.22 2.71 -3.59
CA ASP A 99 -15.53 1.31 -3.32
C ASP A 99 -14.94 0.40 -4.41
N HIS A 100 -14.53 -0.81 -4.05
CA HIS A 100 -14.15 -1.86 -5.01
C HIS A 100 -15.20 -2.05 -6.13
N HIS A 101 -16.49 -1.86 -5.86
CA HIS A 101 -17.57 -1.97 -6.85
C HIS A 101 -17.47 -0.93 -7.97
N ASP A 102 -16.85 0.22 -7.71
CA ASP A 102 -16.70 1.30 -8.69
C ASP A 102 -15.52 1.05 -9.66
N LEU A 103 -14.58 0.17 -9.27
CA LEU A 103 -13.35 -0.11 -10.03
C LEU A 103 -13.33 -1.53 -10.61
N ILE A 104 -13.82 -2.51 -9.86
CA ILE A 104 -13.66 -3.94 -10.14
C ILE A 104 -14.98 -4.51 -10.69
N PRO A 105 -14.97 -5.11 -11.89
CA PRO A 105 -16.15 -5.73 -12.49
C PRO A 105 -16.82 -6.73 -11.55
N PRO A 106 -18.18 -6.82 -11.54
CA PRO A 106 -18.88 -7.79 -10.69
C PRO A 106 -18.42 -9.23 -10.84
N THR A 107 -17.99 -9.63 -12.04
CA THR A 107 -17.50 -10.97 -12.36
C THR A 107 -16.16 -11.30 -11.71
N ALA A 108 -15.40 -10.29 -11.27
CA ALA A 108 -14.10 -10.45 -10.65
C ALA A 108 -14.15 -10.30 -9.12
N ARG A 109 -15.34 -10.21 -8.52
CA ARG A 109 -15.55 -10.01 -7.07
C ARG A 109 -16.13 -11.28 -6.40
N PRO A 110 -15.86 -11.55 -5.11
CA PRO A 110 -15.10 -10.72 -4.16
C PRO A 110 -13.58 -10.80 -4.36
N VAL A 111 -12.85 -9.81 -3.84
CA VAL A 111 -11.38 -9.70 -3.95
C VAL A 111 -10.79 -9.35 -2.59
N PHE A 112 -9.74 -10.07 -2.20
CA PHE A 112 -8.95 -9.87 -0.98
C PHE A 112 -7.45 -9.73 -1.28
N ASP A 113 -7.06 -9.81 -2.55
CA ASP A 113 -5.69 -9.58 -2.99
C ASP A 113 -5.45 -8.11 -3.35
N SER A 114 -4.64 -7.43 -2.56
CA SER A 114 -4.10 -6.10 -2.90
C SER A 114 -3.55 -6.02 -4.33
N GLY A 115 -2.87 -7.06 -4.86
CA GLY A 115 -2.29 -7.02 -6.20
C GLY A 115 -3.34 -6.88 -7.30
N HIS A 116 -4.49 -7.53 -7.10
CA HIS A 116 -5.66 -7.38 -7.95
C HIS A 116 -6.19 -5.95 -7.86
N ILE A 117 -6.39 -5.43 -6.65
CA ILE A 117 -6.97 -4.09 -6.42
C ILE A 117 -6.04 -3.00 -6.98
N GLU A 118 -4.74 -3.10 -6.70
CA GLU A 118 -3.66 -2.24 -7.19
C GLU A 118 -3.67 -2.13 -8.73
N SER A 119 -3.99 -3.21 -9.42
CA SER A 119 -4.05 -3.24 -10.88
C SER A 119 -5.16 -2.37 -11.49
N TYR A 120 -6.11 -1.87 -10.68
CA TYR A 120 -7.21 -1.00 -11.12
C TYR A 120 -7.06 0.46 -10.70
N LEU A 121 -6.03 0.84 -9.95
CA LEU A 121 -5.94 2.19 -9.37
C LEU A 121 -5.98 3.32 -10.41
N HIS A 122 -5.40 3.11 -11.59
CA HIS A 122 -5.41 4.09 -12.66
C HIS A 122 -6.79 4.29 -13.31
N HIS A 123 -7.77 3.43 -13.01
CA HIS A 123 -9.17 3.58 -13.43
C HIS A 123 -10.01 4.45 -12.48
N ILE A 124 -9.46 4.94 -11.36
CA ILE A 124 -10.18 5.82 -10.44
C ILE A 124 -10.72 7.07 -11.18
N PRO A 125 -12.05 7.32 -11.15
CA PRO A 125 -12.63 8.49 -11.79
C PRO A 125 -12.09 9.80 -11.18
N GLY A 126 -11.65 10.71 -12.05
CA GLY A 126 -11.11 12.00 -11.63
C GLY A 126 -9.67 11.97 -11.10
N LEU A 127 -9.02 10.79 -11.05
CA LEU A 127 -7.61 10.68 -10.67
C LEU A 127 -6.72 11.47 -11.65
N SER A 128 -5.85 12.31 -11.09
CA SER A 128 -4.88 13.13 -11.81
C SER A 128 -3.85 12.27 -12.56
N GLU A 129 -3.20 12.86 -13.56
CA GLU A 129 -2.13 12.17 -14.30
C GLU A 129 -0.99 11.73 -13.36
N ARG A 130 -0.64 12.58 -12.40
CA ARG A 130 0.38 12.29 -11.40
C ARG A 130 -0.30 11.94 -10.08
N PHE A 131 0.08 10.81 -9.50
CA PHE A 131 -0.40 10.42 -8.19
C PHE A 131 0.64 9.61 -7.43
N ILE A 132 0.53 9.57 -6.11
CA ILE A 132 1.32 8.69 -5.26
C ILE A 132 0.38 7.65 -4.66
N TYR A 133 0.69 6.38 -4.88
CA TYR A 133 0.00 5.27 -4.22
C TYR A 133 0.79 4.84 -2.97
N LEU A 134 0.09 4.65 -1.86
CA LEU A 134 0.61 4.08 -0.62
C LEU A 134 -0.35 2.99 -0.10
N ASN A 135 0.19 1.93 0.48
CA ASN A 135 -0.56 1.18 1.49
C ASN A 135 -0.60 2.00 2.78
N ASP A 136 -1.58 1.71 3.64
CA ASP A 136 -1.79 2.40 4.91
C ASP A 136 -0.61 2.28 5.88
N ASP A 137 0.14 1.19 5.81
CA ASP A 137 1.36 0.91 6.56
C ASP A 137 2.64 1.62 6.03
N VAL A 138 2.54 2.39 4.94
CA VAL A 138 3.66 3.14 4.32
C VAL A 138 3.51 4.64 4.52
N PHE A 139 4.47 5.26 5.19
CA PHE A 139 4.38 6.66 5.60
C PHE A 139 5.44 7.52 4.91
N PHE A 140 5.07 8.76 4.56
CA PHE A 140 6.08 9.80 4.34
C PHE A 140 6.85 10.06 5.64
N GLY A 141 8.17 10.14 5.54
CA GLY A 141 9.06 10.32 6.69
C GLY A 141 9.74 11.69 6.77
N ALA A 142 9.62 12.50 5.72
CA ALA A 142 10.23 13.82 5.57
C ALA A 142 9.45 14.63 4.51
N ARG A 143 9.67 15.95 4.44
CA ARG A 143 8.99 16.84 3.49
C ARG A 143 9.17 16.30 2.06
N VAL A 144 8.05 16.12 1.35
CA VAL A 144 8.03 15.73 -0.06
C VAL A 144 8.50 16.90 -0.91
N ASP A 145 9.57 16.66 -1.67
CA ASP A 145 10.04 17.53 -2.74
C ASP A 145 9.49 17.01 -4.07
N THR A 146 8.44 17.66 -4.59
CA THR A 146 7.75 17.22 -5.81
C THR A 146 8.69 17.18 -7.01
N ALA A 147 9.72 18.03 -7.09
CA ALA A 147 10.69 18.00 -8.19
C ALA A 147 11.61 16.78 -8.11
N SER A 148 11.93 16.31 -6.90
CA SER A 148 12.69 15.08 -6.69
C SER A 148 11.87 13.84 -7.04
N TRP A 149 10.57 13.85 -6.76
CA TRP A 149 9.67 12.70 -7.00
C TRP A 149 9.11 12.64 -8.42
N PHE A 150 8.76 13.78 -9.00
CA PHE A 150 8.07 13.96 -10.30
C PHE A 150 8.81 14.95 -11.21
N GLY A 151 10.13 14.98 -11.16
CA GLY A 151 10.96 15.80 -12.06
C GLY A 151 10.89 15.31 -13.51
N GLU A 152 12.00 15.43 -14.26
CA GLU A 152 12.05 14.91 -15.65
C GLU A 152 11.67 13.41 -15.74
N ARG A 153 12.00 12.64 -14.70
CA ARG A 153 11.59 11.25 -14.51
C ARG A 153 11.09 11.04 -13.09
N LEU A 154 10.16 10.12 -12.91
CA LEU A 154 9.73 9.66 -11.60
C LEU A 154 10.91 9.07 -10.82
N THR A 155 10.94 9.23 -9.49
CA THR A 155 11.91 8.50 -8.66
C THR A 155 11.24 7.28 -8.02
N VAL A 156 11.64 6.08 -8.43
CA VAL A 156 11.22 4.82 -7.81
C VAL A 156 12.36 4.23 -6.96
N PHE A 157 12.01 3.51 -5.91
CA PHE A 157 12.95 3.13 -4.87
C PHE A 157 13.20 1.62 -4.83
N ALA A 158 14.45 1.22 -4.95
CA ALA A 158 14.88 -0.17 -4.82
C ALA A 158 15.70 -0.38 -3.55
N GLU A 159 15.61 -1.58 -2.99
CA GLU A 159 16.44 -1.99 -1.87
C GLU A 159 17.91 -2.11 -2.28
N ALA A 160 18.84 -1.93 -1.33
CA ALA A 160 20.27 -2.11 -1.62
C ALA A 160 20.65 -3.58 -1.85
N THR A 161 19.93 -4.50 -1.22
CA THR A 161 20.20 -5.93 -1.28
C THR A 161 19.53 -6.56 -2.50
N SER A 162 20.28 -7.41 -3.20
CA SER A 162 19.75 -8.22 -4.29
C SER A 162 19.27 -9.57 -3.78
N ILE A 163 18.24 -10.12 -4.43
CA ILE A 163 17.75 -11.47 -4.17
C ILE A 163 18.46 -12.49 -5.05
N THR A 164 18.33 -13.76 -4.69
CA THR A 164 18.70 -14.88 -5.55
C THR A 164 17.86 -14.83 -6.83
N ASP A 165 18.52 -15.01 -7.96
CA ASP A 165 17.81 -15.04 -9.24
C ASP A 165 17.18 -16.42 -9.48
N HIS A 166 15.92 -16.43 -9.91
CA HIS A 166 15.15 -17.63 -10.25
C HIS A 166 14.48 -17.43 -11.61
N ASP A 167 14.42 -18.49 -12.42
CA ASP A 167 13.75 -18.44 -13.73
C ASP A 167 12.28 -18.87 -13.69
N VAL A 168 11.87 -19.53 -12.62
CA VAL A 168 10.52 -20.07 -12.43
C VAL A 168 9.94 -19.49 -11.14
N LEU A 169 8.64 -19.24 -11.12
CA LEU A 169 7.94 -18.83 -9.90
C LEU A 169 8.12 -19.90 -8.80
N GLN A 170 8.28 -19.44 -7.57
CA GLN A 170 8.62 -20.25 -6.41
C GLN A 170 7.47 -20.19 -5.40
N SER A 171 6.78 -21.32 -5.17
CA SER A 171 5.66 -21.39 -4.23
C SER A 171 6.05 -21.10 -2.78
N GLY A 172 7.31 -21.36 -2.42
CA GLY A 172 7.86 -21.09 -1.09
C GLY A 172 8.39 -19.66 -0.89
N GLU A 173 8.40 -18.84 -1.93
CA GLU A 173 8.89 -17.47 -1.86
C GLU A 173 7.76 -16.46 -1.64
N THR A 174 8.14 -15.25 -1.19
CA THR A 174 7.19 -14.17 -1.03
C THR A 174 6.61 -13.73 -2.38
N ALA A 175 5.42 -13.12 -2.34
CA ALA A 175 4.80 -12.58 -3.56
C ALA A 175 5.64 -11.50 -4.25
N LEU A 176 6.47 -10.76 -3.51
CA LEU A 176 7.35 -9.73 -4.08
C LEU A 176 8.53 -10.37 -4.85
N VAL A 177 9.10 -11.46 -4.33
CA VAL A 177 10.13 -12.25 -5.05
C VAL A 177 9.54 -12.81 -6.34
N ASN A 178 8.34 -13.41 -6.27
CA ASN A 178 7.65 -13.91 -7.46
C ASN A 178 7.28 -12.79 -8.46
N ALA A 179 6.94 -11.59 -7.98
CA ALA A 179 6.72 -10.43 -8.85
C ALA A 179 8.01 -10.02 -9.58
N SER A 180 9.16 -10.07 -8.92
CA SER A 180 10.46 -9.81 -9.57
C SER A 180 10.81 -10.86 -10.62
N ILE A 181 10.56 -12.16 -10.35
CA ILE A 181 10.75 -13.25 -11.31
C ILE A 181 9.85 -13.06 -12.54
N LEU A 182 8.56 -12.79 -12.32
CA LEU A 182 7.60 -12.50 -13.40
C LEU A 182 8.08 -11.32 -14.25
N SER A 183 8.50 -10.23 -13.59
CA SER A 183 8.95 -9.01 -14.25
C SER A 183 10.22 -9.25 -15.06
N LYS A 184 11.20 -9.96 -14.51
CA LYS A 184 12.41 -10.39 -15.22
C LYS A 184 12.07 -11.13 -16.51
N ASN A 185 11.24 -12.17 -16.38
CA ASN A 185 10.89 -13.06 -17.48
C ASN A 185 10.10 -12.34 -18.58
N TRP A 186 9.10 -11.55 -18.22
CA TRP A 186 8.31 -10.79 -19.18
C TRP A 186 9.13 -9.73 -19.89
N MET A 187 9.89 -8.92 -19.15
CA MET A 187 10.74 -7.86 -19.71
C MET A 187 11.81 -8.43 -20.64
N SER A 188 12.48 -9.52 -20.26
CA SER A 188 13.57 -10.12 -21.06
C SER A 188 13.07 -10.73 -22.37
N ARG A 189 11.83 -11.24 -22.39
CA ARG A 189 11.20 -11.72 -23.64
C ARG A 189 10.76 -10.56 -24.54
N ARG A 190 10.30 -9.46 -23.94
CA ARG A 190 9.73 -8.31 -24.65
C ARG A 190 10.80 -7.39 -25.23
N TYR A 191 11.90 -7.17 -24.51
CA TYR A 191 12.92 -6.16 -24.80
C TYR A 191 14.33 -6.78 -24.88
N PRO A 192 14.93 -6.94 -26.07
CA PRO A 192 16.24 -7.59 -26.23
C PRO A 192 17.41 -6.89 -25.51
N ASP A 193 17.31 -5.57 -25.31
CA ASP A 193 18.28 -4.72 -24.65
C ASP A 193 18.06 -4.62 -23.13
N TYR A 194 16.96 -5.18 -22.61
CA TYR A 194 16.70 -5.18 -21.18
C TYR A 194 17.78 -5.94 -20.40
N ARG A 195 18.14 -5.38 -19.25
CA ARG A 195 19.11 -5.94 -18.30
C ARG A 195 18.45 -5.96 -16.93
N HIS A 196 18.27 -7.16 -16.40
CA HIS A 196 17.61 -7.33 -15.11
C HIS A 196 18.50 -6.86 -13.96
N ASP A 197 17.92 -6.04 -13.07
CA ASP A 197 18.47 -5.73 -11.76
C ASP A 197 17.76 -6.62 -10.72
N PRO A 198 18.47 -7.56 -10.05
CA PRO A 198 17.88 -8.49 -9.08
C PRO A 198 17.55 -7.84 -7.72
N ARG A 199 17.60 -6.50 -7.60
CA ARG A 199 17.05 -5.80 -6.44
C ARG A 199 15.54 -5.73 -6.53
N LEU A 200 14.89 -5.94 -5.38
CA LEU A 200 13.47 -5.70 -5.21
C LEU A 200 13.18 -4.21 -5.07
N TYR A 201 12.03 -3.78 -5.56
CA TYR A 201 11.51 -2.45 -5.26
C TYR A 201 11.02 -2.38 -3.82
N SER A 202 11.48 -1.35 -3.11
CA SER A 202 11.13 -1.12 -1.71
C SER A 202 9.62 -0.96 -1.53
N HIS A 203 9.12 -1.43 -0.39
CA HIS A 203 7.78 -1.07 0.06
C HIS A 203 7.80 0.40 0.53
N ALA A 204 7.34 1.27 -0.36
CA ALA A 204 7.57 2.72 -0.35
C ALA A 204 6.38 3.45 -0.99
N PRO A 205 6.21 4.76 -0.76
CA PRO A 205 5.26 5.54 -1.54
C PRO A 205 5.65 5.47 -3.01
N ARG A 206 4.69 5.12 -3.87
CA ARG A 206 4.92 4.85 -5.29
C ARG A 206 4.45 6.04 -6.11
N PRO A 207 5.34 6.89 -6.65
CA PRO A 207 4.93 7.88 -7.64
C PRO A 207 4.55 7.15 -8.92
N MET A 208 3.41 7.54 -9.50
CA MET A 208 2.79 6.88 -10.63
C MET A 208 2.36 7.90 -11.68
N LEU A 209 2.32 7.45 -12.93
CA LEU A 209 1.70 8.13 -14.05
C LEU A 209 0.47 7.33 -14.49
N LYS A 210 -0.70 7.97 -14.53
CA LYS A 210 -1.95 7.34 -14.95
C LYS A 210 -1.86 6.85 -16.39
N SER A 211 -1.29 7.67 -17.29
CA SER A 211 -1.07 7.31 -18.68
C SER A 211 -0.17 6.09 -18.83
N ALA A 212 0.94 6.02 -18.08
CA ALA A 212 1.88 4.90 -18.12
C ALA A 212 1.26 3.61 -17.59
N MET A 213 0.35 3.68 -16.60
CA MET A 213 -0.40 2.50 -16.14
C MET A 213 -1.36 1.96 -17.21
N HIS A 214 -2.10 2.85 -17.91
CA HIS A 214 -2.92 2.44 -19.05
C HIS A 214 -2.08 1.88 -20.20
N GLU A 215 -0.92 2.47 -20.48
CA GLU A 215 0.00 1.96 -21.50
C GLU A 215 0.49 0.56 -21.14
N LEU A 216 0.96 0.33 -19.91
CA LEU A 216 1.42 -0.98 -19.47
C LEU A 216 0.29 -2.03 -19.52
N GLU A 217 -0.92 -1.65 -19.13
CA GLU A 217 -2.13 -2.50 -19.25
C GLU A 217 -2.41 -2.90 -20.70
N GLN A 218 -2.22 -1.99 -21.66
CA GLN A 218 -2.45 -2.26 -23.08
C GLN A 218 -1.36 -3.17 -23.69
N ILE A 219 -0.12 -3.07 -23.24
CA ILE A 219 1.00 -3.87 -23.80
C ILE A 219 1.21 -5.21 -23.09
N ALA A 220 0.64 -5.38 -21.89
CA ALA A 220 0.72 -6.60 -21.08
C ALA A 220 -0.68 -7.08 -20.62
N PRO A 221 -1.70 -7.13 -21.49
CA PRO A 221 -3.07 -7.42 -21.08
C PRO A 221 -3.21 -8.79 -20.41
N GLU A 222 -2.37 -9.76 -20.78
CA GLU A 222 -2.31 -11.08 -20.16
C GLU A 222 -1.94 -11.01 -18.68
N LEU A 223 -0.96 -10.19 -18.32
CA LEU A 223 -0.52 -10.08 -16.93
C LEU A 223 -1.57 -9.38 -16.06
N PHE A 224 -2.23 -8.36 -16.61
CA PHE A 224 -3.34 -7.71 -15.92
C PHE A 224 -4.53 -8.66 -15.79
N HIS A 225 -4.83 -9.45 -16.81
CA HIS A 225 -5.87 -10.47 -16.72
C HIS A 225 -5.59 -11.47 -15.59
N ASP A 226 -4.37 -12.00 -15.52
CA ASP A 226 -3.96 -13.00 -14.53
C ASP A 226 -4.02 -12.45 -13.10
N VAL A 227 -3.48 -11.27 -12.83
CA VAL A 227 -3.57 -10.69 -11.48
C VAL A 227 -5.00 -10.31 -11.10
N ARG A 228 -5.84 -9.95 -12.09
CA ARG A 228 -7.27 -9.61 -11.88
C ARG A 228 -8.18 -10.83 -11.81
N SER A 229 -7.65 -12.04 -11.97
CA SER A 229 -8.42 -13.26 -11.70
C SER A 229 -8.24 -13.75 -10.26
N THR A 230 -7.36 -13.14 -9.47
CA THR A 230 -7.11 -13.60 -8.09
C THR A 230 -8.22 -13.17 -7.14
N VAL A 231 -8.66 -14.09 -6.28
CA VAL A 231 -9.53 -13.78 -5.14
C VAL A 231 -8.68 -13.54 -3.90
N PHE A 232 -7.71 -14.43 -3.66
CA PHE A 232 -6.66 -14.33 -2.66
C PHE A 232 -5.31 -14.31 -3.37
N ARG A 233 -4.29 -13.76 -2.69
CA ARG A 233 -2.97 -13.65 -3.26
C ARG A 233 -2.42 -15.02 -3.63
N SER A 234 -2.17 -15.22 -4.93
CA SER A 234 -1.63 -16.45 -5.49
C SER A 234 -0.15 -16.27 -5.83
N TRP A 235 0.68 -17.28 -5.56
CA TRP A 235 2.08 -17.24 -6.00
C TRP A 235 2.21 -17.45 -7.52
N CYS A 236 1.19 -18.05 -8.15
CA CYS A 236 1.11 -18.26 -9.60
C CYS A 236 0.73 -16.99 -10.37
N ALA A 237 0.06 -16.04 -9.71
CA ALA A 237 -0.33 -14.75 -10.28
C ALA A 237 0.16 -13.58 -9.39
N PRO A 238 1.48 -13.30 -9.40
CA PRO A 238 2.08 -12.27 -8.56
C PRO A 238 1.59 -10.85 -8.86
N PRO A 239 1.66 -9.93 -7.88
CA PRO A 239 1.25 -8.54 -8.07
C PRO A 239 2.16 -7.79 -9.04
N LEU A 240 1.60 -6.87 -9.83
CA LEU A 240 2.35 -6.14 -10.87
C LEU A 240 2.91 -4.79 -10.38
N VAL A 241 2.11 -4.04 -9.62
CA VAL A 241 2.46 -2.69 -9.14
C VAL A 241 3.70 -2.68 -8.24
N PRO A 242 3.97 -3.70 -7.41
CA PRO A 242 5.14 -3.70 -6.55
C PRO A 242 6.46 -3.76 -7.31
N ASP A 243 6.52 -4.42 -8.47
CA ASP A 243 7.78 -4.68 -9.20
C ASP A 243 7.71 -4.39 -10.71
N LEU A 244 6.79 -5.00 -11.45
CA LEU A 244 6.72 -4.85 -12.92
C LEU A 244 6.55 -3.39 -13.33
N VAL A 245 5.63 -2.67 -12.69
CA VAL A 245 5.34 -1.27 -13.04
C VAL A 245 6.59 -0.38 -12.92
N PRO A 246 7.23 -0.23 -11.73
CA PRO A 246 8.40 0.64 -11.61
C PRO A 246 9.56 0.16 -12.49
N ARG A 247 9.73 -1.16 -12.64
CA ARG A 247 10.79 -1.74 -13.48
C ARG A 247 10.62 -1.42 -14.95
N TRP A 248 9.40 -1.57 -15.46
CA TRP A 248 9.07 -1.22 -16.83
C TRP A 248 9.23 0.29 -17.04
N MET A 249 8.71 1.13 -16.13
CA MET A 249 8.86 2.59 -16.20
C MET A 249 10.33 3.02 -16.22
N VAL A 250 11.22 2.35 -15.48
CA VAL A 250 12.66 2.62 -15.53
C VAL A 250 13.25 2.25 -16.88
N HIS A 251 12.86 1.11 -17.45
CA HIS A 251 13.35 0.66 -18.75
C HIS A 251 12.91 1.58 -19.90
N VAL A 252 11.63 1.96 -19.96
CA VAL A 252 11.11 2.84 -21.02
C VAL A 252 11.41 4.33 -20.80
N GLY A 253 12.02 4.69 -19.66
CA GLY A 253 12.52 6.04 -19.39
C GLY A 253 11.55 6.98 -18.69
N TYR A 254 10.38 6.50 -18.24
CA TYR A 254 9.46 7.28 -17.40
C TYR A 254 9.99 7.50 -15.98
N ALA A 255 10.77 6.55 -15.47
CA ALA A 255 11.30 6.59 -14.12
C ALA A 255 12.82 6.44 -14.09
N ARG A 256 13.42 6.84 -12.98
CA ARG A 256 14.78 6.49 -12.57
C ARG A 256 14.72 5.69 -11.27
N GLN A 257 15.57 4.69 -11.17
CA GLN A 257 15.73 3.91 -9.96
C GLN A 257 16.69 4.60 -8.99
N ARG A 258 16.30 4.73 -7.73
CA ARG A 258 17.16 5.16 -6.63
C ARG A 258 17.27 4.05 -5.60
N ILE A 259 18.51 3.71 -5.25
CA ILE A 259 18.80 2.69 -4.25
C ILE A 259 18.83 3.33 -2.86
N LEU A 260 18.18 2.71 -1.89
CA LEU A 260 18.26 3.10 -0.49
C LEU A 260 18.08 1.91 0.47
N ASN A 261 18.32 2.17 1.75
CA ASN A 261 18.01 1.26 2.84
C ASN A 261 16.81 1.84 3.62
N PRO A 262 15.56 1.48 3.23
CA PRO A 262 14.38 2.00 3.90
C PRO A 262 14.33 1.51 5.33
N LEU A 263 13.71 2.29 6.22
CA LEU A 263 13.31 1.77 7.51
C LEU A 263 12.02 0.98 7.33
N TYR A 264 12.17 -0.34 7.22
CA TYR A 264 11.08 -1.31 7.15
C TYR A 264 11.03 -2.05 8.48
N ILE A 265 9.90 -1.94 9.18
CA ILE A 265 9.70 -2.51 10.52
C ILE A 265 8.68 -3.64 10.39
N SER A 266 9.14 -4.88 10.57
CA SER A 266 8.26 -6.05 10.71
C SER A 266 7.90 -6.20 12.18
N THR A 267 6.61 -6.13 12.53
CA THR A 267 6.16 -6.08 13.93
C THR A 267 6.49 -7.34 14.75
N SER A 268 6.69 -8.47 14.08
CA SER A 268 7.10 -9.74 14.71
C SER A 268 8.62 -9.91 14.86
N ASP A 269 9.44 -9.01 14.29
CA ASP A 269 10.90 -9.09 14.37
C ASP A 269 11.39 -8.79 15.80
N GLN A 270 12.41 -9.51 16.25
CA GLN A 270 13.08 -9.25 17.53
C GLN A 270 13.66 -7.83 17.59
N ALA A 271 14.06 -7.27 16.43
CA ALA A 271 14.59 -5.92 16.33
C ALA A 271 13.52 -4.81 16.27
N ALA A 272 12.22 -5.15 16.17
CA ALA A 272 11.14 -4.19 15.92
C ALA A 272 11.10 -3.05 16.95
N GLU A 273 11.32 -3.37 18.22
CA GLU A 273 11.43 -2.40 19.31
C GLU A 273 12.51 -1.34 19.05
N GLN A 274 13.72 -1.80 18.72
CA GLN A 274 14.87 -0.93 18.46
C GLN A 274 14.66 -0.13 17.17
N GLN A 275 13.99 -0.70 16.17
CA GLN A 275 13.65 -0.02 14.93
C GLN A 275 12.61 1.09 15.15
N LEU A 276 11.60 0.86 16.01
CA LEU A 276 10.63 1.90 16.40
C LEU A 276 11.30 3.03 17.18
N ASP A 277 12.26 2.73 18.06
CA ASP A 277 13.05 3.75 18.74
C ASP A 277 13.95 4.51 17.74
N SER A 278 14.52 3.82 16.75
CA SER A 278 15.26 4.44 15.65
C SER A 278 14.36 5.37 14.83
N LEU A 279 13.11 4.98 14.59
CA LEU A 279 12.13 5.79 13.89
C LEU A 279 11.89 7.11 14.64
N LEU A 280 11.71 7.08 15.96
CA LEU A 280 11.55 8.30 16.78
C LEU A 280 12.70 9.30 16.57
N VAL A 281 13.94 8.81 16.47
CA VAL A 281 15.15 9.64 16.28
C VAL A 281 15.29 10.16 14.85
N LYS A 282 14.87 9.35 13.86
CA LYS A 282 15.05 9.62 12.43
C LYS A 282 13.84 10.27 11.76
N PHE A 283 12.70 10.37 12.45
CA PHE A 283 11.50 10.99 11.92
C PHE A 283 11.75 12.43 11.46
N GLY A 284 11.28 12.78 10.26
CA GLY A 284 11.60 14.03 9.58
C GLY A 284 12.87 13.98 8.71
N LYS A 285 13.66 12.90 8.77
CA LYS A 285 14.93 12.76 8.02
C LYS A 285 14.93 11.58 7.03
N LEU A 286 14.01 10.64 7.19
CA LEU A 286 13.82 9.51 6.26
C LEU A 286 12.88 9.95 5.14
N PRO A 287 13.10 9.61 3.87
CA PRO A 287 12.13 9.94 2.83
C PRO A 287 10.77 9.28 3.12
N PHE A 288 10.78 8.05 3.62
CA PHE A 288 9.62 7.27 4.03
C PHE A 288 10.04 6.15 5.00
N PHE A 289 9.06 5.52 5.63
CA PHE A 289 9.21 4.32 6.46
C PHE A 289 7.96 3.45 6.33
N CYS A 290 8.10 2.16 6.67
CA CYS A 290 7.01 1.19 6.68
C CYS A 290 6.95 0.49 8.04
N ILE A 291 5.73 0.31 8.56
CA ILE A 291 5.46 -0.52 9.74
C ILE A 291 4.53 -1.64 9.31
N ASN A 292 5.09 -2.74 8.82
CA ASN A 292 4.32 -3.85 8.29
C ASN A 292 3.95 -4.83 9.41
N ASP A 293 2.65 -5.09 9.55
CA ASP A 293 2.15 -6.05 10.53
C ASP A 293 2.45 -7.50 10.09
N THR A 294 3.39 -8.14 10.78
CA THR A 294 3.75 -9.55 10.61
C THR A 294 3.34 -10.39 11.82
N CYS A 295 2.54 -9.84 12.73
CA CYS A 295 1.93 -10.56 13.84
C CYS A 295 0.67 -11.28 13.35
N ASP A 296 0.86 -12.19 12.40
CA ASP A 296 -0.19 -12.77 11.54
C ASP A 296 -1.38 -13.34 12.32
N GLU A 297 -1.13 -13.97 13.48
CA GLU A 297 -2.14 -14.63 14.31
C GLU A 297 -2.20 -14.08 15.75
N ALA A 298 -1.65 -12.88 15.98
CA ALA A 298 -1.73 -12.24 17.28
C ALA A 298 -3.15 -11.71 17.57
N PRO A 299 -3.62 -11.77 18.84
CA PRO A 299 -4.86 -11.12 19.24
C PRO A 299 -4.70 -9.60 19.21
N ASP A 300 -5.81 -8.86 19.06
CA ASP A 300 -5.81 -7.39 18.94
C ASP A 300 -5.18 -6.67 20.15
N ASN A 301 -5.14 -7.31 21.32
CA ASN A 301 -4.52 -6.77 22.53
C ASN A 301 -3.02 -7.09 22.67
N ASP A 302 -2.37 -7.63 21.62
CA ASP A 302 -0.94 -7.92 21.64
C ASP A 302 -0.14 -6.63 21.86
N LEU A 303 0.80 -6.69 22.82
CA LEU A 303 1.62 -5.55 23.22
C LEU A 303 2.43 -4.97 22.05
N ARG A 304 2.79 -5.79 21.05
CA ARG A 304 3.51 -5.35 19.84
C ARG A 304 2.62 -4.45 18.98
N LEU A 305 1.34 -4.80 18.81
CA LEU A 305 0.36 -4.01 18.06
C LEU A 305 0.06 -2.69 18.78
N LEU A 306 -0.17 -2.74 20.10
CA LEU A 306 -0.38 -1.53 20.90
C LEU A 306 0.81 -0.56 20.85
N ARG A 307 2.03 -1.08 20.64
CA ARG A 307 3.23 -0.25 20.49
C ARG A 307 3.23 0.55 19.18
N ILE A 308 2.65 0.02 18.10
CA ILE A 308 2.52 0.72 16.82
C ILE A 308 1.72 2.01 17.04
N ALA A 309 0.49 1.87 17.53
CA ALA A 309 -0.40 2.99 17.80
C ALA A 309 0.23 4.03 18.75
N ARG A 310 0.88 3.57 19.83
CA ARG A 310 1.59 4.46 20.78
C ARG A 310 2.76 5.20 20.12
N THR A 311 3.52 4.54 19.26
CA THR A 311 4.67 5.15 18.57
C THR A 311 4.18 6.19 17.57
N LEU A 312 3.18 5.84 16.75
CA LEU A 312 2.56 6.76 15.80
C LEU A 312 1.91 7.97 16.50
N ALA A 313 1.24 7.77 17.64
CA ALA A 313 0.69 8.85 18.44
C ALA A 313 1.75 9.85 18.95
N LYS A 314 2.95 9.36 19.29
CA LYS A 314 4.09 10.22 19.67
C LYS A 314 4.65 10.98 18.47
N LEU A 315 4.76 10.35 17.30
CA LEU A 315 5.30 10.95 16.08
C LEU A 315 4.36 12.00 15.47
N LEU A 316 3.06 11.72 15.52
CA LEU A 316 2.00 12.42 14.80
C LEU A 316 0.83 12.76 15.74
N PRO A 317 1.04 13.63 16.75
CA PRO A 317 0.04 13.93 17.77
C PRO A 317 -1.08 14.87 17.27
N ALA A 318 -0.82 15.65 16.22
CA ALA A 318 -1.77 16.61 15.68
C ALA A 318 -2.74 15.92 14.70
N PRO A 319 -4.06 16.08 14.86
CA PRO A 319 -5.03 15.52 13.93
C PRO A 319 -4.89 16.17 12.55
N SER A 320 -5.15 15.39 11.51
CA SER A 320 -5.26 15.88 10.15
C SER A 320 -6.60 16.58 9.93
N SER A 321 -6.71 17.34 8.84
CA SER A 321 -8.00 17.87 8.40
C SER A 321 -8.96 16.77 7.93
N PHE A 322 -8.56 15.51 7.86
CA PHE A 322 -9.45 14.40 7.51
C PHE A 322 -10.09 13.74 8.72
N GLU A 323 -9.79 14.19 9.94
CA GLU A 323 -10.35 13.62 11.15
C GLU A 323 -11.58 14.41 11.62
N GLN A 324 -12.59 13.68 12.13
CA GLN A 324 -13.72 14.31 12.78
C GLN A 324 -13.24 15.08 14.01
N VAL A 325 -13.69 16.33 14.16
CA VAL A 325 -13.43 17.11 15.37
C VAL A 325 -14.28 16.52 16.48
N VAL A 326 -13.65 15.83 17.42
CA VAL A 326 -14.31 15.42 18.65
C VAL A 326 -14.46 16.66 19.52
N GLU A 327 -15.63 17.30 19.50
CA GLU A 327 -15.96 18.35 20.46
C GLU A 327 -16.10 17.74 21.86
N GLN A 328 -15.03 17.88 22.64
CA GLN A 328 -14.88 17.83 24.11
C GLN A 328 -15.74 16.82 24.92
N ARG A 329 -15.08 15.74 25.34
CA ARG A 329 -15.09 15.25 26.74
C ARG A 329 -13.74 14.62 27.07
N GLY A 330 -12.70 15.42 27.28
CA GLY A 330 -11.47 15.04 28.01
C GLY A 330 -10.63 13.83 27.55
N GLU A 331 -11.08 13.04 26.59
CA GLU A 331 -10.49 11.77 26.18
C GLU A 331 -10.44 11.76 24.65
N ARG A 332 -9.23 11.62 24.11
CA ARG A 332 -8.99 11.52 22.66
C ARG A 332 -9.52 10.17 22.18
N TRP A 333 -9.89 10.06 20.91
CA TRP A 333 -10.30 8.78 20.30
C TRP A 333 -9.28 7.63 20.55
N PHE A 334 -8.00 7.97 20.69
CA PHE A 334 -6.94 7.02 21.08
C PHE A 334 -7.01 6.54 22.53
N ASP A 335 -7.56 7.33 23.44
CA ASP A 335 -7.71 6.96 24.85
C ASP A 335 -8.78 5.85 24.99
N LEU A 336 -9.75 5.79 24.07
CA LEU A 336 -10.79 4.74 24.01
C LEU A 336 -10.28 3.36 23.57
N GLN A 337 -9.04 3.26 23.07
CA GLN A 337 -8.40 1.97 22.70
C GLN A 337 -7.30 1.54 23.67
N THR A 338 -7.13 2.25 24.79
CA THR A 338 -6.24 1.81 25.87
C THR A 338 -6.96 0.79 26.78
N PRO A 339 -6.28 -0.26 27.29
CA PRO A 339 -6.88 -1.21 28.24
C PRO A 339 -7.46 -0.55 29.50
N GLU A 340 -7.05 0.67 29.83
CA GLU A 340 -7.52 1.45 30.97
C GLU A 340 -8.96 1.96 30.79
N ALA A 341 -9.45 2.12 29.54
CA ALA A 341 -10.83 2.49 29.27
C ALA A 341 -11.82 1.31 29.39
N LEU A 342 -11.33 0.07 29.31
CA LEU A 342 -12.14 -1.16 29.35
C LEU A 342 -12.33 -1.75 30.78
N THR A 343 -11.77 -1.09 31.80
CA THR A 343 -11.94 -1.51 33.21
C THR A 343 -12.88 -0.59 34.01
N ARG A 344 -13.53 0.36 33.34
CA ARG A 344 -14.59 1.19 33.90
C ARG A 344 -15.94 0.84 33.29
N GLU A 345 -16.47 -0.31 33.67
CA GLU A 345 -17.91 -0.54 33.88
C GLU A 345 -18.11 -1.71 34.84
#